data_AF-A0A7Z8QIK2-F1
#
_entry.id   AF-A0A7Z8QIK2-F1
#
_cell.length_a   1.000
_cell.length_b   1.000
_cell.length_c   1.000
_cell.angle_alpha   90.00
_cell.angle_beta   90.00
_cell.angle_gamma   90.00
#
_symmetry.space_group_name_H-M   'P 1'
#
loop_
_entity.id
_entity.type
_entity.pdbx_description
1 polymer ?
#
loop_
_entity_poly.entity_id
_entity_poly.type
_entity_poly.pdbx_seq_one_letter_code
_entity_poly.pdbx_strand_id
1 'polypeptide(L)'
;MTSTQQRGELQSQIWKIANEVRGSVDGWDFKQYVLGALFYRFISENFSSYIEAGDGNVHYDDFSDDDTRIEAIKDDAIKTKGYFIYPSQLFANIADNANTNDNRFCRKKQNHPI
;
A
#
# COMPACT_ATOMS: atom_id res chain seq x y z
N MET A 1 25.47 -22.47 34.44
CA MET A 1 24.21 -22.25 33.71
C MET A 1 24.53 -22.40 32.23
N THR A 2 24.05 -23.48 31.62
CA THR A 2 24.59 -24.02 30.36
C THR A 2 23.99 -23.30 29.15
N SER A 3 24.83 -23.06 28.13
CA SER A 3 24.51 -22.44 26.84
C SER A 3 23.19 -22.93 26.20
N THR A 4 22.79 -24.17 26.49
CA THR A 4 21.55 -24.79 26.02
C THR A 4 20.28 -24.12 26.55
N GLN A 5 20.25 -23.63 27.80
CA GLN A 5 19.09 -22.91 28.35
C GLN A 5 18.88 -21.55 27.69
N GLN A 6 19.97 -20.81 27.44
CA GLN A 6 19.93 -19.52 26.75
C GLN A 6 19.44 -19.64 25.31
N ARG A 7 19.79 -20.74 24.61
CA ARG A 7 19.29 -21.02 23.26
C ARG A 7 17.79 -21.32 23.24
N GLY A 8 17.29 -22.03 24.25
CA GLY A 8 15.85 -22.30 24.40
C GLY A 8 15.05 -21.02 24.69
N GLU A 9 15.57 -20.16 25.56
CA GLU A 9 14.97 -18.85 25.86
C GLU A 9 14.96 -17.93 24.63
N LEU A 10 16.07 -17.88 23.88
CA LEU A 10 16.17 -17.10 22.66
C LEU A 10 15.18 -17.58 21.58
N GLN A 11 15.09 -18.90 21.37
CA GLN A 11 14.11 -19.47 20.43
C GLN A 11 12.67 -19.17 20.85
N SER A 12 12.37 -19.26 22.15
CA SER A 12 11.04 -18.93 22.68
C SER A 12 10.68 -17.46 22.46
N GLN A 13 11.64 -16.54 22.64
CA GLN A 13 11.43 -15.11 22.37
C GLN A 13 11.18 -14.84 20.88
N ILE A 14 11.98 -15.43 19.98
CA ILE A 14 11.77 -15.30 18.52
C ILE A 14 10.37 -15.79 18.13
N TRP A 15 9.94 -16.91 18.71
CA TRP A 15 8.61 -17.48 18.46
C TRP A 15 7.47 -16.63 19.02
N LYS A 16 7.66 -15.98 20.17
CA LYS A 16 6.73 -14.99 20.73
C LYS A 16 6.58 -13.77 19.82
N ILE A 17 7.69 -13.21 19.34
CA ILE A 17 7.67 -12.06 18.42
C ILE A 17 6.91 -12.40 17.13
N ALA A 18 7.16 -13.59 16.57
CA ALA A 18 6.45 -14.07 15.38
C ALA A 18 4.93 -14.26 15.63
N ASN A 19 4.54 -14.70 16.82
CA ASN A 19 3.12 -14.86 17.19
C ASN A 19 2.45 -13.50 17.49
N GLU A 20 3.13 -12.53 18.06
CA GLU A 20 2.59 -11.17 18.24
C GLU A 20 2.33 -10.48 16.90
N VAL A 21 3.16 -10.72 15.89
CA VAL A 21 2.92 -10.21 14.52
C VAL A 21 1.75 -10.93 13.83
N ARG A 22 1.48 -12.20 14.20
CA ARG A 22 0.36 -13.00 13.66
C ARG A 22 -0.97 -12.75 14.40
N GLY A 23 -0.93 -12.25 15.64
CA GLY A 23 -2.07 -12.17 16.55
C GLY A 23 -3.15 -11.14 16.22
N SER A 24 -2.94 -10.26 15.23
CA SER A 24 -3.89 -9.16 14.93
C SER A 24 -4.59 -9.26 13.57
N VAL A 25 -4.25 -10.24 12.73
CA VAL A 25 -4.90 -10.41 11.41
C VAL A 25 -5.06 -11.91 11.14
N ASP A 26 -6.30 -12.35 10.97
CA ASP A 26 -6.60 -13.73 10.58
C ASP A 26 -5.92 -14.04 9.23
N GLY A 27 -5.33 -15.23 9.07
CA GLY A 27 -4.54 -15.56 7.87
C GLY A 27 -5.34 -15.49 6.57
N TRP A 28 -6.67 -15.61 6.66
CA TRP A 28 -7.59 -15.40 5.54
C TRP A 28 -7.71 -13.92 5.16
N ASP A 29 -7.88 -13.04 6.16
CA ASP A 29 -7.91 -11.59 5.98
C ASP A 29 -6.56 -11.06 5.47
N PHE A 30 -5.45 -11.56 6.00
CA PHE A 30 -4.11 -11.17 5.54
C PHE A 30 -3.93 -11.41 4.05
N LYS A 31 -4.41 -12.56 3.54
CA LYS A 31 -4.34 -12.87 2.12
C LYS A 31 -5.17 -11.90 1.27
N GLN A 32 -6.37 -11.53 1.72
CA GLN A 32 -7.23 -10.59 0.99
C GLN A 32 -6.64 -9.18 0.99
N TYR A 33 -6.12 -8.70 2.12
CA TYR A 33 -5.49 -7.38 2.22
C TYR A 33 -4.20 -7.29 1.40
N VAL A 34 -3.33 -8.32 1.47
CA VAL A 34 -2.07 -8.32 0.72
C VAL A 34 -2.33 -8.46 -0.78
N LEU A 35 -3.19 -9.40 -1.18
CA LEU A 35 -3.49 -9.60 -2.60
C LEU A 35 -4.24 -8.40 -3.18
N GLY A 36 -5.18 -7.82 -2.43
CA GLY A 36 -5.89 -6.60 -2.82
C GLY A 36 -4.95 -5.40 -2.97
N ALA A 37 -4.03 -5.20 -2.03
CA ALA A 37 -3.04 -4.12 -2.11
C ALA A 37 -2.05 -4.30 -3.27
N LEU A 38 -1.60 -5.53 -3.53
CA LEU A 38 -0.72 -5.84 -4.67
C LEU A 38 -1.44 -5.64 -6.01
N PHE A 39 -2.70 -6.06 -6.09
CA PHE A 39 -3.51 -5.85 -7.28
C PHE A 39 -3.77 -4.36 -7.53
N TYR A 40 -4.07 -3.62 -6.47
CA TYR A 40 -4.28 -2.17 -6.55
C TYR A 40 -3.01 -1.45 -7.02
N ARG A 41 -1.84 -1.82 -6.46
CA ARG A 41 -0.55 -1.33 -6.91
C ARG A 41 -0.32 -1.61 -8.39
N PHE A 42 -0.56 -2.85 -8.83
CA PHE A 42 -0.36 -3.25 -10.23
C PHE A 42 -1.25 -2.45 -11.20
N ILE A 43 -2.54 -2.27 -10.89
CA ILE A 43 -3.44 -1.49 -11.73
C ILE A 43 -3.00 -0.02 -11.75
N SER A 44 -2.64 0.54 -10.59
CA SER A 44 -2.22 1.94 -10.52
C SER A 44 -0.96 2.23 -11.34
N GLU A 45 0.05 1.38 -11.25
CA GLU A 45 1.30 1.53 -12.03
C GLU A 45 1.05 1.34 -13.54
N ASN A 46 0.22 0.37 -13.92
CA ASN A 46 -0.17 0.15 -15.31
C ASN A 46 -1.00 1.33 -15.86
N PHE A 47 -1.86 1.92 -15.02
CA PHE A 47 -2.65 3.09 -15.39
C PHE A 47 -1.77 4.31 -15.63
N SER A 48 -0.86 4.65 -14.71
CA SER A 48 0.09 5.76 -14.91
C SER A 48 0.90 5.53 -16.18
N SER A 49 1.50 4.34 -16.32
CA SER A 49 2.29 3.98 -17.51
C SER A 49 1.48 4.08 -18.82
N TYR A 50 0.17 3.80 -18.79
CA TYR A 50 -0.69 3.90 -19.96
C TYR A 50 -0.92 5.34 -20.39
N ILE A 51 -1.12 6.25 -19.44
CA ILE A 51 -1.27 7.69 -19.71
C ILE A 51 0.06 8.30 -20.18
N GLU A 52 1.16 7.89 -19.55
CA GLU A 52 2.53 8.35 -19.85
C GLU A 52 3.06 7.76 -21.17
N ALA A 53 2.53 6.64 -21.65
CA ALA A 53 2.94 6.03 -22.91
C ALA A 53 2.74 6.95 -24.14
N GLY A 54 1.90 7.98 -24.02
CA GLY A 54 1.72 9.00 -25.06
C GLY A 54 2.79 10.09 -25.08
N ASP A 55 3.41 10.40 -23.93
CA ASP A 55 4.42 11.44 -23.77
C ASP A 55 5.19 11.21 -22.46
N GLY A 56 6.49 10.91 -22.57
CA GLY A 56 7.35 10.60 -21.42
C GLY A 56 7.67 11.79 -20.50
N ASN A 57 7.18 12.99 -20.83
CA ASN A 57 7.22 14.17 -19.95
C ASN A 57 5.91 14.43 -19.22
N VAL A 58 4.86 13.63 -19.49
CA VAL A 58 3.62 13.70 -18.71
C VAL A 58 3.83 12.85 -17.48
N HIS A 59 3.59 13.42 -16.30
CA HIS A 59 3.57 12.71 -15.03
C HIS A 59 2.14 12.76 -14.51
N TYR A 60 1.41 11.66 -14.64
CA TYR A 60 -0.01 11.63 -14.29
C TYR A 60 -0.24 11.75 -12.77
N ASP A 61 0.76 11.40 -11.96
CA ASP A 61 0.80 11.54 -10.52
C ASP A 61 0.80 12.99 -10.02
N ASP A 62 1.33 13.92 -10.82
CA ASP A 62 1.39 15.35 -10.50
C ASP A 62 0.10 16.11 -10.85
N PHE A 63 -0.87 15.45 -11.47
CA PHE A 63 -2.09 16.11 -11.93
C PHE A 63 -3.04 16.39 -10.75
N SER A 64 -3.77 17.50 -10.83
CA SER A 64 -4.89 17.75 -9.92
C SER A 64 -6.11 16.94 -10.38
N ASP A 65 -6.90 16.44 -9.42
CA ASP A 65 -8.17 15.77 -9.71
C ASP A 65 -9.17 16.66 -10.48
N ASP A 66 -9.02 17.98 -10.35
CA ASP A 66 -9.85 19.00 -11.02
C ASP A 66 -9.30 19.44 -12.39
N ASP A 67 -8.22 18.82 -12.89
CA ASP A 67 -7.66 19.18 -14.19
C ASP A 67 -8.67 18.87 -15.32
N THR A 68 -8.86 19.80 -16.25
CA THR A 68 -9.81 19.67 -17.36
C THR A 68 -9.48 18.51 -18.29
N ARG A 69 -8.24 18.01 -18.28
CA ARG A 69 -7.80 16.84 -19.03
C ARG A 69 -8.33 15.53 -18.45
N ILE A 70 -8.70 15.51 -17.16
CA ILE A 70 -9.18 14.31 -16.46
C ILE A 70 -10.46 13.76 -17.07
N GLU A 71 -11.38 14.61 -17.53
CA GLU A 71 -12.62 14.15 -18.17
C GLU A 71 -12.34 13.36 -19.46
N ALA A 72 -11.43 13.87 -20.30
CA ALA A 72 -11.02 13.19 -21.53
C ALA A 72 -10.27 11.88 -21.24
N ILE A 73 -9.36 11.91 -20.26
CA ILE A 73 -8.61 10.72 -19.81
C ILE A 73 -9.59 9.67 -19.26
N LYS A 74 -10.59 10.07 -18.49
CA LYS A 74 -11.60 9.20 -17.91
C LYS A 74 -12.43 8.51 -18.98
N ASP A 75 -12.89 9.25 -19.98
CA ASP A 75 -13.66 8.69 -21.09
C ASP A 75 -12.86 7.69 -21.91
N ASP A 76 -11.58 7.98 -22.17
CA ASP A 76 -10.68 7.08 -22.89
C ASP A 76 -10.34 5.83 -22.06
N ALA A 77 -9.95 6.01 -20.80
CA ALA A 77 -9.64 4.94 -19.86
C ALA A 77 -10.81 3.96 -19.67
N ILE A 78 -12.04 4.47 -19.52
CA ILE A 78 -13.23 3.63 -19.38
C ILE A 78 -13.48 2.82 -20.67
N LYS A 79 -13.25 3.40 -21.85
CA LYS A 79 -13.45 2.71 -23.13
C LYS A 79 -12.38 1.65 -23.40
N THR A 80 -11.13 1.91 -23.04
CA THR A 80 -9.99 1.03 -23.38
C THR A 80 -9.70 -0.02 -22.31
N LYS A 81 -9.78 0.35 -21.03
CA LYS A 81 -9.41 -0.51 -19.89
C LYS A 81 -10.61 -0.90 -19.03
N GLY A 82 -11.69 -0.14 -19.05
CA GLY A 82 -12.89 -0.40 -18.25
C GLY A 82 -12.81 0.08 -16.80
N TYR A 83 -11.76 0.82 -16.44
CA TYR A 83 -11.58 1.41 -15.11
C TYR A 83 -10.85 2.74 -15.20
N PHE A 84 -11.00 3.57 -14.16
CA PHE A 84 -10.37 4.88 -14.05
C PHE A 84 -9.95 5.13 -12.60
N ILE A 85 -8.76 5.69 -12.39
CA ILE A 85 -8.21 6.03 -11.07
C ILE A 85 -7.81 7.51 -11.10
N TYR A 86 -8.25 8.26 -10.09
CA TYR A 86 -7.87 9.66 -9.95
C TYR A 86 -6.38 9.81 -9.60
N PRO A 87 -5.72 10.89 -10.04
CA PRO A 87 -4.33 11.18 -9.67
C PRO A 87 -4.09 11.09 -8.16
N SER A 88 -4.95 11.71 -7.34
CA SER A 88 -4.83 11.68 -5.88
C SER A 88 -4.93 10.28 -5.26
N GLN A 89 -5.56 9.35 -5.98
CA GLN A 89 -5.80 7.98 -5.53
C GLN A 89 -4.74 7.01 -6.06
N LEU A 90 -3.78 7.45 -6.87
CA LEU A 90 -2.70 6.56 -7.32
C LEU A 90 -1.95 5.97 -6.13
N PHE A 91 -1.45 4.75 -6.29
CA PHE A 91 -0.72 4.04 -5.25
C PHE A 91 0.51 4.84 -4.79
N ALA A 92 1.23 5.51 -5.70
CA ALA A 92 2.35 6.38 -5.37
C ALA A 92 1.92 7.51 -4.41
N ASN A 93 0.88 8.27 -4.79
CA ASN A 93 0.35 9.36 -3.99
C ASN A 93 -0.23 8.90 -2.65
N ILE A 94 -0.92 7.75 -2.60
CA ILE A 94 -1.42 7.19 -1.35
C ILE A 94 -0.26 6.71 -0.45
N ALA A 95 0.76 6.07 -1.02
CA ALA A 95 1.92 5.59 -0.27
C ALA A 95 2.74 6.74 0.31
N ASP A 96 2.91 7.82 -0.45
CA ASP A 96 3.60 9.03 0.01
C ASP A 96 2.82 9.74 1.13
N ASN A 97 1.48 9.79 1.00
CA ASN A 97 0.60 10.35 2.02
C ASN A 97 0.29 9.38 3.18
N ALA A 98 0.79 8.14 3.16
CA ALA A 98 0.50 7.15 4.19
C ALA A 98 1.12 7.52 5.56
N ASN A 99 2.22 8.28 5.55
CA ASN A 99 2.91 8.73 6.77
C ASN A 99 2.30 10.00 7.38
N THR A 100 1.57 10.79 6.58
CA THR A 100 0.99 12.09 6.96
C THR A 100 -0.50 12.03 7.26
N ASN A 101 -1.21 10.97 6.82
CA ASN A 101 -2.62 10.78 7.14
C ASN A 101 -2.84 10.40 8.61
N ASP A 102 -3.57 11.23 9.36
CA ASP A 102 -3.95 11.03 10.78
C ASP A 102 -5.00 9.89 10.98
N ASN A 103 -5.27 9.12 9.93
CA ASN A 103 -6.11 7.93 9.96
C ASN A 103 -5.37 6.77 10.62
N ARG A 104 -5.30 6.83 11.95
CA ARG A 104 -5.16 5.84 13.06
C ARG A 104 -4.57 4.43 12.87
N PHE A 105 -4.17 3.97 11.69
CA PHE A 105 -3.64 2.61 11.49
C PHE A 105 -2.14 2.53 11.78
N CYS A 106 -1.35 3.50 11.31
CA CYS A 106 0.11 3.50 11.48
C CYS A 106 0.58 4.03 12.85
N ARG A 107 -0.27 4.74 13.61
CA ARG A 107 0.15 5.44 14.84
C ARG A 107 0.15 4.58 16.11
N LYS A 108 -0.35 3.33 16.08
CA LYS A 108 -0.46 2.48 17.29
C LYS A 108 0.84 1.79 17.75
N LYS A 109 2.00 2.06 17.17
CA LYS A 109 3.28 1.45 17.60
C LYS A 109 4.30 2.39 18.25
N GLN A 110 3.92 3.60 18.67
CA GLN A 110 4.87 4.52 19.34
C GLN A 110 4.59 4.84 20.80
N ASN A 111 3.53 4.29 21.44
CA ASN A 111 3.15 4.73 22.78
C ASN A 111 2.90 3.59 23.80
N HIS A 112 3.83 2.64 23.91
CA HIS A 112 3.97 1.84 25.12
C HIS A 112 5.30 2.17 25.82
N PRO A 113 5.28 3.04 26.85
CA PRO A 113 6.36 3.08 27.81
C PRO A 113 6.25 1.86 28.74
N ILE A 114 7.41 1.24 28.96
CA ILE A 114 7.76 0.35 30.07
C ILE A 114 7.26 0.86 31.42
#